data_AF-A0A377D2N5-F1
#
_entry.id   AF-A0A377D2N5-F1
#
_cell.length_a   1.000
_cell.length_b   1.000
_cell.length_c   1.000
_cell.angle_alpha   90.00
_cell.angle_beta   90.00
_cell.angle_gamma   90.00
#
_symmetry.space_group_name_H-M   'P 1'
#
loop_
_entity.id
_entity.type
_entity.pdbx_description
1 polymer ?
#
loop_
_entity_poly.entity_id
_entity_poly.type
_entity_poly.pdbx_seq_one_letter_code
_entity_poly.pdbx_strand_id
1 'polypeptide(L)'
;MITLKPIIETQGTSFILLLHPVEQMRQLMTSQLGKVSHTFAHMPQDDPQTRRLIHFGRQAARSSFPVLLCGEEGVGKALLSQAIHNESERAAGALYRRQL
;
A
#
# COMPACT_ATOMS: atom_id res chain seq x y z
N MET A 1 -15.70 -9.90 -16.27
CA MET A 1 -16.98 -10.26 -16.92
C MET A 1 -17.34 -11.69 -16.51
N ILE A 2 -18.58 -11.96 -16.13
CA ILE A 2 -19.02 -13.32 -15.78
C ILE A 2 -19.76 -13.90 -16.98
N THR A 3 -19.51 -15.16 -17.33
CA THR A 3 -20.15 -15.83 -18.46
C THR A 3 -20.77 -17.14 -18.03
N LEU A 4 -22.07 -17.29 -18.27
CA LEU A 4 -22.80 -18.52 -18.00
C LEU A 4 -22.89 -19.33 -19.29
N LYS A 5 -22.37 -20.55 -19.30
CA LYS A 5 -22.50 -21.46 -20.44
C LYS A 5 -23.43 -22.63 -20.07
N PRO A 6 -24.54 -22.84 -20.78
CA PRO A 6 -25.39 -24.01 -20.54
C PRO A 6 -24.67 -25.29 -20.96
N ILE A 7 -24.82 -26.34 -20.15
CA ILE A 7 -24.54 -27.73 -20.52
C ILE A 7 -25.88 -28.43 -20.67
N ILE A 8 -26.10 -29.03 -21.84
CA ILE A 8 -27.33 -29.79 -22.10
C ILE A 8 -27.07 -31.23 -21.70
N GLU A 9 -27.82 -31.75 -20.73
CA GLU A 9 -27.75 -33.14 -20.26
C GLU A 9 -29.09 -33.84 -20.56
N THR A 10 -29.07 -35.17 -20.73
CA THR A 10 -30.23 -35.94 -21.24
C THR A 10 -31.48 -35.92 -20.34
N GLN A 11 -31.37 -35.41 -19.10
CA GLN A 11 -32.50 -35.24 -18.18
C GLN A 11 -32.64 -33.80 -17.63
N GLY A 12 -31.94 -32.81 -18.20
CA GLY A 12 -32.08 -31.41 -17.79
C GLY A 12 -30.96 -30.49 -18.29
N THR A 13 -31.22 -29.18 -18.25
CA THR A 13 -30.22 -28.15 -18.60
C THR A 13 -29.46 -27.72 -17.36
N SER A 14 -28.17 -28.02 -17.32
CA SER A 14 -27.22 -27.58 -16.28
C SER A 14 -26.50 -26.30 -16.75
N PHE A 15 -25.97 -25.47 -15.86
CA PHE A 15 -25.22 -24.27 -16.24
C PHE A 15 -23.84 -24.24 -15.57
N ILE A 16 -22.79 -23.93 -16.34
CA ILE A 16 -21.46 -23.61 -15.79
C ILE A 16 -21.34 -22.09 -15.72
N LEU A 17 -21.05 -21.60 -14.51
CA LEU A 17 -20.62 -20.23 -14.29
C LEU A 17 -19.11 -20.14 -14.49
N LEU A 18 -18.69 -19.51 -15.58
CA LEU A 18 -17.29 -19.21 -15.84
C LEU A 18 -16.99 -17.79 -15.38
N LEU A 19 -16.20 -17.69 -14.31
CA LEU A 19 -15.57 -16.45 -13.89
C LEU A 19 -14.36 -16.23 -14.80
N HIS A 20 -14.46 -15.33 -15.79
CA HIS A 20 -13.29 -14.99 -16.61
C HIS A 20 -12.19 -14.38 -15.74
N PRO A 21 -10.92 -14.78 -15.95
CA PRO A 21 -9.85 -14.63 -14.97
C PRO A 21 -9.53 -13.17 -14.69
N VAL A 22 -9.60 -12.84 -13.40
CA VAL A 22 -8.72 -12.04 -12.51
C VAL A 22 -7.69 -11.06 -13.09
N GLU A 23 -7.38 -10.97 -14.38
CA GLU A 23 -6.39 -10.01 -14.92
C GLU A 23 -6.79 -8.54 -14.65
N GLN A 24 -8.05 -8.19 -14.88
CA GLN A 24 -8.60 -6.86 -14.57
C GLN A 24 -8.80 -6.66 -13.06
N MET A 25 -9.15 -7.73 -12.31
CA MET A 25 -9.16 -7.66 -10.84
C MET A 25 -7.76 -7.52 -10.28
N ARG A 26 -6.70 -8.07 -10.90
CA ARG A 26 -5.33 -7.95 -10.40
C ARG A 26 -4.90 -6.49 -10.44
N GLN A 27 -5.17 -5.77 -11.52
CA GLN A 27 -4.89 -4.34 -11.61
C GLN A 27 -5.67 -3.52 -10.57
N LEU A 28 -6.97 -3.81 -10.40
CA LEU A 28 -7.82 -3.16 -9.39
C LEU A 28 -7.41 -3.54 -7.94
N MET A 29 -7.05 -4.79 -7.68
CA MET A 29 -6.59 -5.30 -6.38
C MET A 29 -5.17 -4.83 -6.05
N THR A 30 -4.26 -4.71 -7.02
CA THR A 30 -2.95 -4.08 -6.78
C THR A 30 -3.07 -2.59 -6.47
N SER A 31 -4.11 -1.92 -7.00
CA SER A 31 -4.36 -0.51 -6.69
C SER A 31 -5.06 -0.26 -5.35
N GLN A 32 -5.88 -1.20 -4.85
CA GLN A 32 -6.73 -0.96 -3.67
C GLN A 32 -6.57 -1.95 -2.49
N LEU A 33 -5.97 -3.13 -2.67
CA LEU A 33 -5.87 -4.16 -1.62
C LEU A 33 -4.43 -4.47 -1.16
N GLY A 34 -3.40 -3.86 -1.76
CA GLY A 34 -1.99 -4.18 -1.46
C GLY A 34 -1.16 -3.07 -0.81
N LYS A 35 -1.63 -1.82 -0.74
CA LYS A 35 -0.90 -0.74 -0.08
C LYS A 35 -1.48 -0.52 1.31
N VAL A 36 -0.87 -1.14 2.32
CA VAL A 36 -0.97 -0.62 3.70
C VAL A 36 -0.31 0.75 3.69
N SER A 37 -1.10 1.79 3.42
CA SER A 37 -0.64 3.16 3.34
C SER A 37 -0.46 3.70 4.76
N HIS A 38 0.67 3.43 5.38
CA HIS A 38 1.02 4.02 6.67
C HIS A 38 1.30 5.51 6.48
N THR A 39 0.59 6.37 7.18
CA THR A 39 0.73 7.84 7.12
C THR A 39 1.06 8.41 8.49
N PHE A 40 1.45 9.69 8.56
CA PHE A 40 1.70 10.35 9.85
C PHE A 40 0.49 10.35 10.79
N ALA A 41 -0.74 10.25 10.27
CA ALA A 41 -1.96 10.20 11.06
C ALA A 41 -2.07 8.93 11.93
N HIS A 42 -1.34 7.87 11.58
CA HIS A 42 -1.29 6.62 12.35
C HIS A 42 -0.30 6.67 13.53
N MET A 43 0.50 7.74 13.63
CA MET A 43 1.49 7.89 14.70
C MET A 43 0.88 8.60 15.93
N PRO A 44 1.33 8.29 17.16
CA PRO A 44 0.88 8.96 18.37
C PRO A 44 1.05 10.49 18.27
N GLN A 45 -0.05 11.23 18.23
CA GLN A 45 0.01 12.69 18.12
C GLN A 45 0.24 13.37 19.46
N ASP A 46 0.09 12.68 20.60
CA ASP A 46 0.21 13.29 21.93
C ASP A 46 1.60 13.21 22.55
N ASP A 47 2.48 12.41 21.97
CA ASP A 47 3.86 12.29 22.40
C ASP A 47 4.75 13.40 21.78
N PRO A 48 5.44 14.24 22.58
CA PRO A 48 6.29 15.31 22.07
C PRO A 48 7.42 14.84 21.14
N GLN A 49 7.98 13.65 21.37
CA GLN A 49 9.05 13.10 20.52
C GLN A 49 8.50 12.72 19.15
N THR A 50 7.34 12.05 19.12
CA THR A 50 6.63 11.68 17.91
C THR A 50 6.17 12.92 17.14
N ARG A 51 5.70 13.99 17.81
CA ARG A 51 5.41 15.28 17.16
C ARG A 51 6.62 15.85 16.42
N ARG A 52 7.81 15.80 17.03
CA ARG A 52 9.05 16.23 16.37
C ARG A 52 9.39 15.34 15.17
N LEU A 53 9.24 14.03 15.33
CA LEU A 53 9.45 13.05 14.26
C LEU A 53 8.54 13.33 13.05
N ILE A 54 7.26 13.59 13.29
CA ILE A 54 6.27 13.97 12.26
C ILE A 54 6.66 15.30 11.61
N HIS A 55 7.08 16.30 12.39
CA HIS A 55 7.50 17.59 11.86
C HIS A 55 8.67 17.45 10.88
N PHE A 56 9.74 16.77 11.28
CA PHE A 56 10.89 16.53 10.39
C PHE A 56 10.53 15.60 9.22
N GLY A 57 9.69 14.59 9.46
CA GLY A 57 9.21 13.70 8.41
C GLY A 57 8.44 14.45 7.31
N ARG A 58 7.59 15.41 7.67
CA ARG A 58 6.89 16.27 6.70
C ARG A 58 7.84 17.18 5.92
N GLN A 59 8.87 17.71 6.56
CA GLN A 59 9.90 18.48 5.86
C GLN A 59 10.68 17.61 4.87
N ALA A 60 11.02 16.38 5.27
CA ALA A 60 11.64 15.39 4.41
C ALA A 60 10.75 14.97 3.22
N ALA A 61 9.44 14.84 3.42
CA ALA A 61 8.49 14.47 2.37
C ALA A 61 8.40 15.52 1.25
N ARG A 62 8.62 16.80 1.57
CA ARG A 62 8.67 17.93 0.63
C ARG A 62 10.00 18.04 -0.11
N SER A 63 11.00 17.26 0.29
CA SER A 63 12.36 17.30 -0.25
C SER A 63 12.60 16.16 -1.24
N SER A 64 13.45 16.43 -2.25
CA SER A 64 13.97 15.41 -3.17
C SER A 64 15.26 14.74 -2.66
N PHE A 65 15.88 15.27 -1.59
CA PHE A 65 17.13 14.76 -1.04
C PHE A 65 16.95 13.41 -0.33
N PRO A 66 18.00 12.55 -0.32
CA PRO A 66 18.01 11.33 0.49
C PRO A 66 17.85 11.62 1.98
N VAL A 67 17.14 10.72 2.68
CA VAL A 67 16.89 10.82 4.12
C VAL A 67 17.47 9.59 4.79
N LEU A 68 18.33 9.80 5.80
CA LEU A 68 18.85 8.73 6.64
C LEU A 68 17.98 8.60 7.90
N LEU A 69 17.47 7.40 8.17
CA LEU A 69 16.72 7.09 9.39
C LEU A 69 17.59 6.24 10.32
N CYS A 70 17.92 6.80 11.48
CA CYS A 70 18.72 6.13 12.51
C CYS A 70 17.85 5.65 13.67
N GLY A 71 18.28 4.59 14.35
CA GLY A 71 17.61 4.02 15.51
C GLY A 71 17.81 2.52 15.59
N GLU A 72 17.40 1.91 16.70
CA GLU A 72 17.53 0.47 16.94
C GLU A 72 16.63 -0.36 16.03
N GLU A 73 16.89 -1.65 15.93
CA GLU A 73 15.99 -2.58 15.23
C GLU A 73 14.59 -2.57 15.87
N GLY A 74 13.54 -2.68 15.06
CA GLY A 74 12.16 -2.75 15.57
C GLY A 74 11.51 -1.42 15.98
N VAL A 75 12.23 -0.29 16.09
CA VAL A 75 11.65 1.01 16.55
C VAL A 75 10.71 1.72 15.55
N GLY A 76 10.28 1.04 14.49
CA GLY A 76 9.33 1.62 13.53
C GLY A 76 9.92 2.49 12.42
N LYS A 77 11.25 2.46 12.17
CA LYS A 77 11.90 3.19 11.05
C LYS A 77 11.25 2.87 9.68
N ALA A 78 10.80 1.63 9.50
CA ALA A 78 10.08 1.19 8.31
C ALA A 78 8.76 1.95 8.10
N LEU A 79 7.97 2.08 9.17
CA LEU A 79 6.68 2.76 9.17
C LEU A 79 6.85 4.27 8.99
N LEU A 80 7.90 4.85 9.56
CA LEU A 80 8.26 6.25 9.33
C LEU A 80 8.66 6.51 7.87
N SER A 81 9.50 5.65 7.28
CA SER A 81 9.86 5.77 5.86
C SER A 81 8.63 5.68 4.94
N GLN A 82 7.68 4.80 5.27
CA GLN A 82 6.42 4.68 4.54
C GLN A 82 5.57 5.95 4.67
N ALA A 83 5.47 6.54 5.86
CA ALA A 83 4.75 7.79 6.10
C ALA A 83 5.35 8.97 5.33
N ILE A 84 6.68 9.11 5.34
CA ILE A 84 7.39 10.14 4.57
C ILE A 84 7.12 9.96 3.07
N HIS A 85 7.22 8.73 2.55
CA HIS A 85 6.97 8.44 1.14
C HIS A 85 5.54 8.78 0.72
N ASN A 86 4.57 8.35 1.52
CA ASN A 86 3.14 8.53 1.23
C ASN A 86 2.68 10.00 1.28
N GLU A 87 3.37 10.85 2.06
CA GLU A 87 3.11 12.29 2.11
C GLU A 87 3.84 13.06 0.99
N SER A 88 4.83 12.45 0.33
CA SER A 88 5.62 13.11 -0.71
C SER A 88 4.91 13.16 -2.06
N GLU A 89 5.31 14.08 -2.94
CA GLU A 89 4.84 14.13 -4.35
C GLU A 89 5.15 12.83 -5.13
N ARG A 90 6.05 12.00 -4.61
CA ARG A 90 6.49 10.73 -5.21
C ARG A 90 5.71 9.51 -4.72
N ALA A 91 4.66 9.69 -3.92
CA ALA A 91 3.87 8.61 -3.32
C ALA A 91 3.29 7.59 -4.32
N ALA A 92 3.05 8.02 -5.57
CA ALA A 92 2.59 7.13 -6.64
C ALA A 92 3.65 6.09 -7.05
N GLY A 93 4.93 6.43 -6.90
CA GLY A 93 6.07 5.55 -7.21
C GLY A 93 6.35 4.51 -6.13
N ALA A 94 7.29 3.61 -6.42
CA ALA A 94 7.77 2.62 -5.47
C ALA A 94 8.65 3.25 -4.37
N LEU A 95 8.56 2.72 -3.15
CA LEU A 95 9.46 3.06 -2.05
C LEU A 95 10.64 2.08 -2.04
N TYR A 96 11.85 2.60 -2.21
CA TYR A 96 13.09 1.85 -2.06
C TYR A 96 13.78 2.22 -0.75
N ARG A 97 14.20 1.21 0.02
CA ARG A 97 14.92 1.38 1.29
C ARG A 97 16.20 0.56 1.25
N ARG A 98 17.31 1.16 1.70
CA ARG A 98 18.61 0.48 1.85
C ARG A 98 18.94 0.40 3.33
N GLN A 99 19.22 -0.81 3.83
CA GLN A 99 19.80 -1.01 5.16
C GLN A 99 21.31 -0.86 5.05
N LEU A 100 21.90 -0.10 5.98
CA LEU A 100 23.34 0.04 6.16
C LEU A 100 23.82 -0.96 7.22
#